data_AF-A0A351L148-F1
#
_entry.id   AF-A0A351L148-F1
#
_cell.length_a   1.000
_cell.length_b   1.000
_cell.length_c   1.000
_cell.angle_alpha   90.00
_cell.angle_beta   90.00
_cell.angle_gamma   90.00
#
_symmetry.space_group_name_H-M   'P 1'
#
loop_
_entity.id
_entity.type
_entity.pdbx_description
1 polymer ?
#
loop_
_entity_poly.entity_id
_entity_poly.type
_entity_poly.pdbx_seq_one_letter_code
_entity_poly.pdbx_strand_id
1 'polypeptide(L)'
;MKQEKCLTPQDLCSDWNTLYWFPAWRLPTLAWARPFLALMGLPQALVQQPEVWEPICSEAFADYETLLQTAQGLPGDDYYRIERQIKPYAIARALWQLAQHLGRDVAVEFERWVRRHFLCSEVESAMFDWRKVLLYGSLPPNTRSTQIHPPAVLMPLLPEIENLVSYDIMHEIEEELKLAMPQLMDEQPGQAKGEISLSRDANLISKVISQELTIRALQFIAQKLNDTERKEVVAWAEVQAEAISVTAPEYLRGDKYLRVEPPCSDAPSVLDFVPSDEAREAE
;
A
#
# COMPACT_ATOMS: atom_id res chain seq x y z
N MET A 1 6.62 8.07 25.18
CA MET A 1 7.14 6.99 24.31
C MET A 1 6.01 6.02 24.00
N LYS A 2 5.35 6.18 22.84
CA LYS A 2 4.42 5.16 22.33
C LYS A 2 5.26 4.17 21.54
N GLN A 3 5.19 2.89 21.93
CA GLN A 3 5.87 1.79 21.26
C GLN A 3 5.46 1.72 19.79
N GLU A 4 6.43 1.32 18.97
CA GLU A 4 6.26 0.88 17.59
C GLU A 4 5.04 -0.03 17.47
N LYS A 5 4.15 0.26 16.53
CA LYS A 5 3.17 -0.72 16.04
C LYS A 5 3.43 -0.96 14.55
N CYS A 6 4.66 -1.34 14.22
CA CYS A 6 4.82 -2.33 13.15
C CYS A 6 4.52 -3.66 13.83
N LEU A 7 3.39 -4.26 13.47
CA LEU A 7 2.81 -5.44 14.12
C LEU A 7 3.89 -6.49 14.42
N THR A 8 4.02 -6.91 15.68
CA THR A 8 4.81 -8.11 16.02
C THR A 8 4.18 -9.35 15.36
N PRO A 9 4.87 -10.49 15.18
CA PRO A 9 4.26 -11.74 14.71
C PRO A 9 2.99 -12.17 15.47
N GLN A 10 2.85 -11.77 16.74
CA GLN A 10 1.66 -12.01 17.55
C GLN A 10 0.58 -10.92 17.36
N ASP A 11 0.97 -9.66 17.13
CA ASP A 11 0.02 -8.61 16.67
C ASP A 11 -0.46 -8.87 15.23
N LEU A 12 0.37 -9.53 14.41
CA LEU A 12 0.04 -10.16 13.13
C LEU A 12 -0.84 -11.39 13.30
N CYS A 13 -1.41 -11.67 14.48
CA CYS A 13 -2.54 -12.60 14.64
C CYS A 13 -3.75 -11.92 15.30
N SER A 14 -3.56 -10.81 16.02
CA SER A 14 -4.63 -10.14 16.77
C SER A 14 -5.16 -8.84 16.15
N ASP A 15 -4.37 -8.15 15.29
CA ASP A 15 -4.72 -6.87 14.65
C ASP A 15 -5.03 -7.04 13.14
N TRP A 16 -5.55 -8.22 12.76
CA TRP A 16 -6.15 -8.47 11.44
C TRP A 16 -7.48 -7.70 11.36
N ASN A 17 -7.45 -6.38 11.28
CA ASN A 17 -8.68 -5.67 10.91
C ASN A 17 -9.06 -6.12 9.49
N THR A 18 -10.09 -6.95 9.49
CA THR A 18 -10.29 -8.08 8.59
C THR A 18 -10.87 -7.69 7.22
N LEU A 19 -10.91 -6.39 6.91
CA LEU A 19 -11.67 -5.80 5.81
C LEU A 19 -10.81 -5.40 4.60
N TYR A 20 -9.47 -5.43 4.70
CA TYR A 20 -8.61 -4.74 3.74
C TYR A 20 -7.74 -5.64 2.85
N TRP A 21 -7.54 -6.92 3.20
CA TRP A 21 -6.81 -7.89 2.37
C TRP A 21 -7.50 -8.17 1.03
N PHE A 22 -8.79 -8.51 1.09
CA PHE A 22 -9.58 -8.85 -0.08
C PHE A 22 -9.72 -7.73 -1.10
N PRO A 23 -9.95 -6.46 -0.70
CA PRO A 23 -9.83 -5.33 -1.62
C PRO A 23 -8.47 -5.26 -2.32
N ALA A 24 -7.36 -5.43 -1.58
CA ALA A 24 -6.01 -5.39 -2.14
C ALA A 24 -5.79 -6.49 -3.19
N TRP A 25 -6.21 -7.72 -2.87
CA TRP A 25 -6.08 -8.90 -3.73
C TRP A 25 -6.88 -8.80 -5.01
N ARG A 26 -7.99 -8.08 -5.01
CA ARG A 26 -8.81 -7.89 -6.21
C ARG A 26 -8.17 -6.94 -7.20
N LEU A 27 -7.35 -5.97 -6.77
CA LEU A 27 -6.87 -4.93 -7.70
C LEU A 27 -6.06 -5.50 -8.88
N PRO A 28 -5.12 -6.45 -8.71
CA PRO A 28 -4.39 -7.04 -9.82
C PRO A 28 -5.26 -7.89 -10.75
N THR A 29 -6.44 -8.34 -10.31
CA THR A 29 -7.35 -9.18 -11.11
C THR A 29 -8.32 -8.33 -11.95
N LEU A 30 -8.37 -7.01 -11.77
CA LEU A 30 -9.23 -6.13 -12.54
C LEU A 30 -8.67 -5.96 -13.95
N ALA A 31 -9.37 -6.47 -14.96
CA ALA A 31 -8.94 -6.39 -16.35
C ALA A 31 -8.64 -4.94 -16.81
N TRP A 32 -9.43 -3.97 -16.35
CA TRP A 32 -9.25 -2.55 -16.67
C TRP A 32 -8.11 -1.87 -15.88
N ALA A 33 -7.64 -2.47 -14.78
CA ALA A 33 -6.54 -1.94 -13.99
C ALA A 33 -5.16 -2.30 -14.57
N ARG A 34 -5.10 -3.21 -15.57
CA ARG A 34 -3.85 -3.70 -16.17
C ARG A 34 -2.85 -2.61 -16.57
N PRO A 35 -3.25 -1.48 -17.20
CA PRO A 35 -2.30 -0.42 -17.55
C PRO A 35 -1.59 0.21 -16.36
N PHE A 36 -2.18 0.12 -15.17
CA PHE A 36 -1.71 0.81 -13.97
C PHE A 36 -0.87 -0.08 -13.04
N LEU A 37 -0.81 -1.40 -13.27
CA LEU A 37 -0.15 -2.34 -12.36
C LEU A 37 1.32 -2.00 -12.10
N ALA A 38 2.04 -1.52 -13.12
CA ALA A 38 3.45 -1.11 -13.00
C ALA A 38 3.64 0.16 -12.14
N LEU A 39 2.60 0.99 -12.02
CA LEU A 39 2.60 2.17 -11.16
C LEU A 39 2.25 1.83 -9.70
N MET A 40 1.64 0.66 -9.48
CA MET A 40 1.18 0.24 -8.16
C MET A 40 2.27 -0.38 -7.28
N GLY A 41 3.51 -0.52 -7.75
CA GLY A 41 4.61 -1.09 -6.95
C GLY A 41 4.44 -2.57 -6.60
N LEU A 42 3.65 -3.29 -7.41
CA LEU A 42 3.52 -4.75 -7.34
C LEU A 42 4.82 -5.43 -7.76
N PRO A 43 5.08 -6.68 -7.32
CA PRO A 43 6.23 -7.46 -7.78
C PRO A 43 6.23 -7.58 -9.31
N GLN A 44 7.40 -7.38 -9.93
CA GLN A 44 7.51 -7.31 -11.39
C GLN A 44 6.98 -8.57 -12.11
N ALA A 45 7.21 -9.76 -11.53
CA ALA A 45 6.71 -11.01 -12.08
C ALA A 45 5.17 -11.07 -12.11
N LEU A 46 4.52 -10.51 -11.07
CA LEU A 46 3.06 -10.44 -10.98
C LEU A 46 2.50 -9.38 -11.94
N VAL A 47 3.22 -8.28 -12.19
CA VAL A 47 2.86 -7.30 -13.22
C VAL A 47 2.92 -7.89 -14.63
N GLN A 48 3.88 -8.78 -14.88
CA GLN A 48 4.06 -9.43 -16.17
C GLN A 48 3.07 -10.57 -16.41
N GLN A 49 2.62 -11.25 -15.36
CA GLN A 49 1.72 -12.41 -15.43
C GLN A 49 0.55 -12.28 -14.41
N PRO A 50 -0.29 -11.23 -14.50
CA PRO A 50 -1.37 -10.99 -13.55
C PRO A 50 -2.44 -12.11 -13.58
N GLU A 51 -2.58 -12.82 -14.69
CA GLU A 51 -3.49 -13.95 -14.87
C GLU A 51 -3.19 -15.14 -13.94
N VAL A 52 -1.97 -15.25 -13.41
CA VAL A 52 -1.63 -16.28 -12.41
C VAL A 52 -2.39 -16.04 -11.10
N TRP A 53 -2.61 -14.77 -10.75
CA TRP A 53 -3.21 -14.39 -9.48
C TRP A 53 -4.74 -14.51 -9.48
N GLU A 54 -5.39 -14.32 -10.62
CA GLU A 54 -6.86 -14.38 -10.74
C GLU A 54 -7.50 -15.69 -10.23
N PRO A 55 -7.04 -16.90 -10.64
CA PRO A 55 -7.59 -18.16 -10.12
C PRO A 55 -7.24 -18.38 -8.64
N ILE A 56 -6.02 -18.04 -8.21
CA ILE A 56 -5.58 -18.15 -6.81
C ILE A 56 -6.46 -17.29 -5.89
N CYS A 57 -6.68 -16.04 -6.29
CA CYS A 57 -7.53 -15.10 -5.60
C CYS A 57 -8.96 -15.63 -5.49
N SER A 58 -9.53 -16.10 -6.60
CA SER A 58 -10.89 -16.64 -6.68
C SER A 58 -11.07 -17.88 -5.79
N GLU A 59 -10.12 -18.82 -5.82
CA GLU A 59 -10.13 -20.02 -4.96
C GLU A 59 -10.06 -19.62 -3.49
N ALA A 60 -9.17 -18.69 -3.12
CA ALA A 60 -9.02 -18.25 -1.74
C ALA A 60 -10.27 -17.55 -1.19
N PHE A 61 -11.00 -16.80 -2.03
CA PHE A 61 -12.31 -16.24 -1.69
C PHE A 61 -13.35 -17.33 -1.46
N ALA A 62 -13.44 -18.32 -2.37
CA ALA A 62 -14.39 -19.42 -2.25
C ALA A 62 -14.12 -20.28 -1.01
N ASP A 63 -12.86 -20.57 -0.71
CA ASP A 63 -12.42 -21.27 0.51
C ASP A 63 -12.83 -20.49 1.76
N TYR A 64 -12.54 -19.18 1.79
CA TYR A 64 -12.90 -18.31 2.91
C TYR A 64 -14.40 -18.34 3.17
N GLU A 65 -15.22 -18.17 2.13
CA GLU A 65 -16.68 -18.17 2.24
C GLU A 65 -17.22 -19.54 2.70
N THR A 66 -16.71 -20.63 2.13
CA THR A 66 -17.13 -22.00 2.48
C THR A 66 -16.81 -22.33 3.93
N LEU A 67 -15.60 -22.01 4.38
CA LEU A 67 -15.17 -22.22 5.76
C LEU A 67 -15.97 -21.35 6.73
N LEU A 68 -16.27 -20.10 6.35
CA LEU A 68 -17.07 -19.20 7.19
C LEU A 68 -18.50 -19.70 7.35
N GLN A 69 -19.14 -20.14 6.27
CA GLN A 69 -20.48 -20.74 6.31
C GLN A 69 -20.50 -22.00 7.19
N THR A 70 -19.45 -22.82 7.11
CA THR A 70 -19.31 -24.01 7.97
C THR A 70 -19.20 -23.61 9.44
N ALA A 71 -18.41 -22.58 9.75
CA ALA A 71 -18.24 -22.10 11.11
C ALA A 71 -19.53 -21.50 11.70
N GLN A 72 -20.37 -20.85 10.89
CA GLN A 72 -21.64 -20.26 11.34
C GLN A 72 -22.62 -21.27 11.96
N GLY A 73 -22.45 -22.58 11.69
CA GLY A 73 -23.21 -23.65 12.33
C GLY A 73 -22.76 -24.02 13.76
N LEU A 74 -21.69 -23.41 14.26
CA LEU A 74 -21.08 -23.75 15.55
C LEU A 74 -21.60 -22.85 16.70
N PRO A 75 -21.62 -23.38 17.94
CA PRO A 75 -21.92 -22.58 19.12
C PRO A 75 -20.85 -21.50 19.37
N GLY A 76 -21.26 -20.39 19.99
CA GLY A 76 -20.53 -19.11 20.02
C GLY A 76 -19.00 -19.18 20.23
N ASP A 77 -18.52 -19.86 21.28
CA ASP A 77 -17.08 -19.92 21.56
C ASP A 77 -16.29 -20.70 20.49
N ASP A 78 -16.89 -21.75 19.92
CA ASP A 78 -16.28 -22.52 18.83
C ASP A 78 -16.33 -21.73 17.51
N TYR A 79 -17.40 -20.98 17.25
CA TYR A 79 -17.48 -20.05 16.12
C TYR A 79 -16.34 -19.05 16.15
N TYR A 80 -16.19 -18.30 17.25
CA TYR A 80 -15.16 -17.25 17.35
C TYR A 80 -13.74 -17.82 17.30
N ARG A 81 -13.51 -19.03 17.84
CA ARG A 81 -12.22 -19.70 17.73
C ARG A 81 -11.87 -20.04 16.29
N ILE A 82 -12.82 -20.60 15.54
CA ILE A 82 -12.59 -21.02 14.14
C ILE A 82 -12.54 -19.81 13.21
N GLU A 83 -13.45 -18.85 13.35
CA GLU A 83 -13.51 -17.64 12.53
C GLU A 83 -12.15 -16.91 12.46
N ARG A 84 -11.45 -16.84 13.60
CA ARG A 84 -10.11 -16.23 13.71
C ARG A 84 -9.03 -16.95 12.90
N GLN A 85 -9.22 -18.23 12.58
CA GLN A 85 -8.25 -19.06 11.86
C GLN A 85 -8.53 -19.13 10.35
N ILE A 86 -9.78 -18.92 9.92
CA ILE A 86 -10.18 -19.06 8.52
C ILE A 86 -9.41 -18.07 7.62
N LYS A 87 -9.36 -16.78 8.00
CA LYS A 87 -8.65 -15.78 7.20
C LYS A 87 -7.15 -16.08 7.12
N PRO A 88 -6.43 -16.29 8.23
CA PRO A 88 -5.02 -16.69 8.18
C PRO A 88 -4.75 -17.88 7.28
N TYR A 89 -5.61 -18.90 7.34
CA TYR A 89 -5.51 -20.07 6.48
C TYR A 89 -5.66 -19.70 4.99
N ALA A 90 -6.70 -18.97 4.60
CA ALA A 90 -6.91 -18.55 3.22
C ALA A 90 -5.76 -17.69 2.68
N ILE A 91 -5.21 -16.79 3.52
CA ILE A 91 -4.05 -15.96 3.18
C ILE A 91 -2.78 -16.78 3.00
N ALA A 92 -2.45 -17.65 3.95
CA ALA A 92 -1.28 -18.49 3.86
C ALA A 92 -1.34 -19.41 2.63
N ARG A 93 -2.49 -20.01 2.36
CA ARG A 93 -2.71 -20.87 1.19
C ARG A 93 -2.54 -20.11 -0.12
N ALA A 94 -3.17 -18.94 -0.26
CA ALA A 94 -3.05 -18.13 -1.48
C ALA A 94 -1.61 -17.68 -1.75
N LEU A 95 -0.89 -17.24 -0.71
CA LEU A 95 0.51 -16.83 -0.82
C LEU A 95 1.43 -18.02 -1.11
N TRP A 96 1.12 -19.20 -0.57
CA TRP A 96 1.85 -20.42 -0.89
C TRP A 96 1.65 -20.84 -2.35
N GLN A 97 0.41 -20.82 -2.85
CA GLN A 97 0.13 -21.07 -4.27
C GLN A 97 0.87 -20.06 -5.16
N LEU A 98 0.83 -18.77 -4.82
CA LEU A 98 1.58 -17.74 -5.54
C LEU A 98 3.09 -18.03 -5.54
N ALA A 99 3.62 -18.49 -4.40
CA ALA A 99 5.02 -18.89 -4.27
C ALA A 99 5.37 -20.10 -5.14
N GLN A 100 4.47 -21.05 -5.32
CA GLN A 100 4.67 -22.19 -6.23
C GLN A 100 4.70 -21.77 -7.70
N HIS A 101 3.89 -20.78 -8.08
CA HIS A 101 3.77 -20.34 -9.47
C HIS A 101 4.83 -19.31 -9.89
N LEU A 102 5.08 -18.30 -9.05
CA LEU A 102 5.98 -17.17 -9.37
C LEU A 102 7.22 -17.08 -8.49
N GLY A 103 7.37 -17.98 -7.51
CA GLY A 103 8.50 -18.02 -6.60
C GLY A 103 8.21 -17.36 -5.25
N ARG A 104 8.92 -17.85 -4.21
CA ARG A 104 8.74 -17.39 -2.83
C ARG A 104 8.94 -15.88 -2.67
N ASP A 105 9.98 -15.32 -3.27
CA ASP A 105 10.30 -13.90 -3.14
C ASP A 105 9.17 -13.01 -3.68
N VAL A 106 8.53 -13.41 -4.78
CA VAL A 106 7.37 -12.70 -5.37
C VAL A 106 6.18 -12.73 -4.41
N ALA A 107 5.90 -13.87 -3.79
CA ALA A 107 4.81 -13.98 -2.82
C ALA A 107 5.07 -13.14 -1.56
N VAL A 108 6.30 -13.15 -1.05
CA VAL A 108 6.71 -12.32 0.10
C VAL A 108 6.62 -10.83 -0.24
N GLU A 109 7.07 -10.42 -1.42
CA GLU A 109 7.00 -9.03 -1.86
C GLU A 109 5.54 -8.59 -2.06
N PHE A 110 4.68 -9.45 -2.60
CA PHE A 110 3.25 -9.20 -2.71
C PHE A 110 2.57 -9.07 -1.34
N GLU A 111 2.92 -9.92 -0.37
CA GLU A 111 2.44 -9.81 1.00
C GLU A 111 2.82 -8.46 1.63
N ARG A 112 4.08 -8.05 1.46
CA ARG A 112 4.59 -6.76 1.95
C ARG A 112 3.89 -5.59 1.26
N TRP A 113 3.59 -5.72 -0.03
CA TRP A 113 2.76 -4.75 -0.78
C TRP A 113 1.37 -4.60 -0.16
N VAL A 114 0.67 -5.70 0.14
CA VAL A 114 -0.64 -5.59 0.80
C VAL A 114 -0.50 -4.94 2.18
N ARG A 115 0.49 -5.36 2.97
CA ARG A 115 0.73 -4.81 4.32
C ARG A 115 0.93 -3.30 4.30
N ARG A 116 1.82 -2.79 3.44
CA ARG A 116 2.17 -1.37 3.42
C ARG A 116 1.03 -0.47 2.95
N HIS A 117 0.23 -0.89 1.97
CA HIS A 117 -0.82 -0.05 1.39
C HIS A 117 -2.19 -0.17 2.06
N PHE A 118 -2.50 -1.33 2.66
CA PHE A 118 -3.85 -1.65 3.11
C PHE A 118 -3.96 -1.95 4.59
N LEU A 119 -2.86 -2.31 5.27
CA LEU A 119 -2.90 -2.76 6.67
C LEU A 119 -2.10 -1.85 7.61
N CYS A 120 -1.12 -1.10 7.09
CA CYS A 120 -0.30 -0.22 7.90
C CYS A 120 -0.79 1.23 7.84
N SER A 121 -1.62 1.61 8.81
CA SER A 121 -2.12 2.99 8.94
C SER A 121 -0.97 4.01 9.12
N GLU A 122 0.14 3.59 9.73
CA GLU A 122 1.32 4.45 9.85
C GLU A 122 1.93 4.80 8.49
N VAL A 123 2.09 3.81 7.60
CA VAL A 123 2.59 4.05 6.24
C VAL A 123 1.62 4.95 5.49
N GLU A 124 0.31 4.72 5.64
CA GLU A 124 -0.70 5.57 5.01
C GLU A 124 -0.57 7.04 5.43
N SER A 125 -0.52 7.32 6.73
CA SER A 125 -0.35 8.69 7.24
C SER A 125 1.00 9.29 6.82
N ALA A 126 2.07 8.51 6.93
CA ALA A 126 3.41 9.00 6.60
C ALA A 126 3.55 9.34 5.12
N MET A 127 3.05 8.50 4.21
CA MET A 127 3.13 8.78 2.77
C MET A 127 2.28 9.99 2.39
N PHE A 128 1.11 10.18 3.01
CA PHE A 128 0.32 11.38 2.79
C PHE A 128 1.07 12.66 3.21
N ASP A 129 1.65 12.67 4.42
CA ASP A 129 2.35 13.84 4.95
C ASP A 129 3.66 14.12 4.20
N TRP A 130 4.45 13.07 3.91
CA TRP A 130 5.66 13.20 3.09
C TRP A 130 5.34 13.76 1.70
N ARG A 131 4.28 13.28 1.06
CA ARG A 131 3.87 13.81 -0.25
C ARG A 131 3.58 15.30 -0.16
N LYS A 132 2.86 15.76 0.87
CA LYS A 132 2.53 17.18 1.05
C LYS A 132 3.76 18.03 1.30
N VAL A 133 4.67 17.59 2.15
CA VAL A 133 5.93 18.28 2.45
C VAL A 133 6.77 18.42 1.17
N LEU A 134 7.00 17.32 0.45
CA LEU A 134 7.81 17.33 -0.77
C LEU A 134 7.17 18.18 -1.87
N LEU A 135 5.84 18.11 -2.02
CA LEU A 135 5.10 18.91 -2.97
C LEU A 135 5.25 20.41 -2.70
N TYR A 136 5.11 20.84 -1.46
CA TYR A 136 5.24 22.26 -1.09
C TYR A 136 6.70 22.73 -1.15
N GLY A 137 7.64 21.86 -0.82
CA GLY A 137 9.07 22.13 -0.98
C GLY A 137 9.50 22.31 -2.43
N SER A 138 8.83 21.64 -3.37
CA SER A 138 9.15 21.70 -4.80
C SER A 138 8.52 22.89 -5.53
N LEU A 139 7.54 23.58 -4.93
CA LEU A 139 6.93 24.76 -5.54
C LEU A 139 7.94 25.90 -5.71
N PRO A 140 7.76 26.78 -6.72
CA PRO A 140 8.57 27.99 -6.85
C PRO A 140 8.59 28.83 -5.56
N PRO A 141 9.71 29.50 -5.23
CA PRO A 141 9.82 30.37 -4.06
C PRO A 141 8.65 31.37 -3.93
N ASN A 142 8.15 31.54 -2.71
CA ASN A 142 7.09 32.49 -2.35
C ASN A 142 5.72 32.18 -2.98
N THR A 143 5.51 30.96 -3.49
CA THR A 143 4.18 30.53 -3.96
C THR A 143 3.17 30.46 -2.80
N ARG A 144 3.63 30.15 -1.59
CA ARG A 144 2.80 30.06 -0.38
C ARG A 144 3.49 30.71 0.82
N SER A 145 2.72 31.35 1.69
CA SER A 145 3.21 31.94 2.94
C SER A 145 3.72 30.90 3.95
N THR A 146 3.27 29.64 3.82
CA THR A 146 3.67 28.51 4.67
C THR A 146 4.85 27.72 4.11
N GLN A 147 5.45 28.18 3.01
CA GLN A 147 6.58 27.51 2.38
C GLN A 147 7.87 27.78 3.16
N ILE A 148 8.56 26.72 3.53
CA ILE A 148 9.88 26.72 4.16
C ILE A 148 10.87 26.26 3.10
N HIS A 149 11.92 27.05 2.88
CA HIS A 149 12.92 26.73 1.86
C HIS A 149 13.61 25.39 2.12
N PRO A 150 13.67 24.48 1.12
CA PRO A 150 14.41 23.23 1.23
C PRO A 150 15.90 23.45 1.51
N PRO A 151 16.58 22.50 2.18
CA PRO A 151 18.02 22.57 2.40
C PRO A 151 18.77 22.46 1.07
N ALA A 152 19.97 23.03 1.01
CA ALA A 152 20.77 23.10 -0.21
C ALA A 152 21.06 21.71 -0.84
N VAL A 153 21.12 20.67 -0.01
CA VAL A 153 21.33 19.27 -0.44
C VAL A 153 20.13 18.69 -1.20
N LEU A 154 18.92 19.20 -0.94
CA LEU A 154 17.69 18.75 -1.58
C LEU A 154 17.40 19.53 -2.88
N MET A 155 17.84 20.78 -2.98
CA MET A 155 17.59 21.65 -4.12
C MET A 155 17.92 21.03 -5.50
N PRO A 156 19.04 20.32 -5.70
CA PRO A 156 19.36 19.69 -6.98
C PRO A 156 18.46 18.50 -7.34
N LEU A 157 17.73 17.94 -6.36
CA LEU A 157 16.88 16.77 -6.51
C LEU A 157 15.41 17.13 -6.73
N LEU A 158 15.03 18.39 -6.49
CA LEU A 158 13.65 18.85 -6.56
C LEU A 158 12.98 18.62 -7.91
N PRO A 159 13.63 18.84 -9.08
CA PRO A 159 12.97 18.60 -10.36
C PRO A 159 12.50 17.15 -10.52
N GLU A 160 13.32 16.17 -10.13
CA GLU A 160 12.94 14.76 -10.17
C GLU A 160 11.87 14.41 -9.12
N ILE A 161 11.94 15.01 -7.93
CA ILE A 161 10.92 14.81 -6.88
C ILE A 161 9.57 15.38 -7.31
N GLU A 162 9.55 16.56 -7.93
CA GLU A 162 8.34 17.21 -8.44
C GLU A 162 7.61 16.31 -9.43
N ASN A 163 8.36 15.66 -10.33
CA ASN A 163 7.87 14.65 -11.28
C ASN A 163 7.36 13.35 -10.61
N LEU A 164 7.33 13.26 -9.29
CA LEU A 164 6.76 12.14 -8.55
C LEU A 164 5.60 12.58 -7.65
N VAL A 165 5.64 13.81 -7.13
CA VAL A 165 4.66 14.28 -6.12
C VAL A 165 3.68 15.34 -6.62
N SER A 166 3.86 15.86 -7.84
CA SER A 166 3.03 16.95 -8.40
C SER A 166 1.53 16.63 -8.41
N TYR A 167 0.72 17.69 -8.48
CA TYR A 167 -0.72 17.53 -8.69
C TYR A 167 -1.04 17.09 -10.11
N ASP A 168 -0.28 17.54 -11.10
CA ASP A 168 -0.54 17.28 -12.52
C ASP A 168 -0.45 15.79 -12.84
N ILE A 169 0.58 15.10 -12.33
CA ILE A 169 0.75 13.65 -12.54
C ILE A 169 -0.39 12.85 -11.93
N MET A 170 -0.81 13.19 -10.71
CA MET A 170 -1.94 12.51 -10.09
C MET A 170 -3.26 12.81 -10.80
N HIS A 171 -3.42 14.03 -11.31
CA HIS A 171 -4.60 14.39 -12.10
C HIS A 171 -4.66 13.59 -13.41
N GLU A 172 -3.53 13.47 -14.13
CA GLU A 172 -3.43 12.64 -15.34
C GLU A 172 -3.79 11.19 -15.06
N ILE A 173 -3.25 10.59 -13.99
CA ILE A 173 -3.58 9.22 -13.57
C ILE A 173 -5.07 9.08 -13.24
N GLU A 174 -5.67 10.04 -12.54
CA GLU A 174 -7.09 10.00 -12.21
C GLU A 174 -8.00 10.10 -13.44
N GLU A 175 -7.64 10.93 -14.42
CA GLU A 175 -8.37 11.00 -15.70
C GLU A 175 -8.22 9.71 -16.50
N GLU A 176 -7.03 9.11 -16.55
CA GLU A 176 -6.83 7.81 -17.19
C GLU A 176 -7.63 6.69 -16.49
N LEU A 177 -7.70 6.71 -15.16
CA LEU A 177 -8.52 5.76 -14.40
C LEU A 177 -10.01 5.91 -14.72
N LYS A 178 -10.52 7.14 -14.87
CA LYS A 178 -11.91 7.41 -15.30
C LYS A 178 -12.22 6.87 -16.68
N LEU A 179 -11.26 6.97 -17.60
CA LEU A 179 -11.42 6.46 -18.96
C LEU A 179 -11.37 4.93 -19.02
N ALA A 180 -10.53 4.30 -18.19
CA ALA A 180 -10.33 2.85 -18.20
C ALA A 180 -11.44 2.09 -17.47
N MET A 181 -12.03 2.67 -16.41
CA MET A 181 -12.99 1.94 -15.58
C MET A 181 -14.29 1.61 -16.36
N PRO A 182 -14.95 0.48 -16.05
CA PRO A 182 -16.24 0.16 -16.63
C PRO A 182 -17.24 1.29 -16.34
N GLN A 183 -17.82 1.89 -17.38
CA GLN A 183 -18.86 2.88 -17.22
C GLN A 183 -20.05 2.21 -16.54
N LEU A 184 -20.44 2.71 -15.36
CA LEU A 184 -21.66 2.28 -14.70
C LEU A 184 -22.82 2.65 -15.63
N MET A 185 -23.45 1.64 -16.25
CA MET A 185 -24.54 1.87 -17.23
C MET A 185 -25.83 2.40 -16.60
N ASP A 186 -25.90 2.56 -15.28
CA ASP A 186 -27.05 3.16 -14.61
C ASP A 186 -26.84 4.65 -14.39
N GLU A 187 -27.20 5.45 -15.41
CA GLU A 187 -27.63 6.82 -15.20
C GLU A 187 -28.83 6.79 -14.24
N GLN A 188 -28.60 6.91 -12.93
CA GLN A 188 -29.69 7.28 -12.03
C GLN A 188 -30.24 8.63 -12.50
N PRO A 189 -31.55 8.74 -12.78
CA PRO A 189 -32.14 9.99 -13.25
C PRO A 189 -32.01 11.04 -12.13
N GLY A 190 -31.03 11.93 -12.24
CA GLY A 190 -30.76 12.98 -11.25
C GLY A 190 -29.28 13.30 -11.01
N GLN A 191 -28.34 12.45 -11.45
CA GLN A 191 -26.92 12.83 -11.43
C GLN A 191 -26.62 13.75 -12.60
N ALA A 192 -26.10 14.95 -12.30
CA ALA A 192 -25.72 15.91 -13.32
C ALA A 192 -24.73 15.27 -14.30
N LYS A 193 -25.01 15.37 -15.61
CA LYS A 193 -24.07 15.00 -16.67
C LYS A 193 -22.75 15.74 -16.43
N GLY A 194 -21.71 15.04 -15.97
CA GLY A 194 -20.36 15.62 -15.93
C GLY A 194 -19.41 15.08 -14.87
N GLU A 195 -19.87 14.49 -13.77
CA GLU A 195 -18.97 14.00 -12.70
C GLU A 195 -19.02 12.47 -12.59
N ILE A 196 -18.20 11.79 -13.39
CA ILE A 196 -17.89 10.38 -13.14
C ILE A 196 -16.98 10.34 -11.90
N SER A 197 -17.59 10.20 -10.73
CA SER A 197 -16.87 9.93 -9.49
C SER A 197 -16.15 8.58 -9.58
N LEU A 198 -14.92 8.49 -9.08
CA LEU A 198 -14.14 7.27 -9.12
C LEU A 198 -14.89 6.14 -8.38
N SER A 199 -14.93 4.95 -8.99
CA SER A 199 -15.39 3.75 -8.30
C SER A 199 -14.52 3.47 -7.05
N ARG A 200 -15.00 2.63 -6.12
CA ARG A 200 -14.22 2.24 -4.93
C ARG A 200 -12.85 1.67 -5.31
N ASP A 201 -12.81 0.80 -6.31
CA ASP A 201 -11.57 0.16 -6.79
C ASP A 201 -10.62 1.20 -7.43
N ALA A 202 -11.15 2.15 -8.20
CA ALA A 202 -10.34 3.22 -8.79
C ALA A 202 -9.74 4.17 -7.74
N ASN A 203 -10.48 4.48 -6.68
CA ASN A 203 -9.96 5.23 -5.54
C ASN A 203 -8.82 4.46 -4.83
N LEU A 204 -8.94 3.13 -4.68
CA LEU A 204 -7.88 2.31 -4.10
C LEU A 204 -6.64 2.29 -4.99
N ILE A 205 -6.78 2.17 -6.31
CA ILE A 205 -5.66 2.23 -7.26
C ILE A 205 -4.98 3.59 -7.20
N SER A 206 -5.74 4.70 -7.28
CA SER A 206 -5.19 6.06 -7.16
C SER A 206 -4.42 6.26 -5.85
N LYS A 207 -4.99 5.80 -4.72
CA LYS A 207 -4.31 5.80 -3.41
C LYS A 207 -2.99 5.04 -3.46
N VAL A 208 -2.97 3.81 -3.96
CA VAL A 208 -1.75 2.97 -4.03
C VAL A 208 -0.69 3.66 -4.89
N ILE A 209 -1.05 4.16 -6.07
CA ILE A 209 -0.11 4.82 -6.97
C ILE A 209 0.47 6.08 -6.32
N SER A 210 -0.37 6.91 -5.68
CA SER A 210 0.10 8.11 -4.97
C SER A 210 1.10 7.77 -3.86
N GLN A 211 0.83 6.71 -3.10
CA GLN A 211 1.75 6.22 -2.06
C GLN A 211 3.05 5.72 -2.68
N GLU A 212 2.99 4.94 -3.76
CA GLU A 212 4.18 4.39 -4.43
C GLU A 212 5.07 5.46 -5.07
N LEU A 213 4.48 6.48 -5.71
CA LEU A 213 5.24 7.61 -6.22
C LEU A 213 5.95 8.37 -5.08
N THR A 214 5.29 8.48 -3.92
CA THR A 214 5.90 9.08 -2.72
C THR A 214 7.04 8.21 -2.18
N ILE A 215 6.87 6.89 -2.09
CA ILE A 215 7.92 5.95 -1.70
C ILE A 215 9.13 6.11 -2.64
N ARG A 216 8.90 6.15 -3.96
CA ARG A 216 9.97 6.35 -4.96
C ARG A 216 10.71 7.68 -4.76
N ALA A 217 10.00 8.75 -4.44
CA ALA A 217 10.62 10.04 -4.16
C ALA A 217 11.52 9.97 -2.91
N LEU A 218 11.06 9.33 -1.83
CA LEU A 218 11.84 9.15 -0.61
C LEU A 218 13.06 8.24 -0.82
N GLN A 219 12.90 7.16 -1.59
CA GLN A 219 14.00 6.27 -1.98
C GLN A 219 15.04 7.01 -2.82
N PHE A 220 14.59 7.83 -3.77
CA PHE A 220 15.49 8.65 -4.60
C PHE A 220 16.32 9.61 -3.73
N ILE A 221 15.69 10.30 -2.78
CA ILE A 221 16.39 11.14 -1.80
C ILE A 221 17.40 10.30 -1.00
N ALA A 222 16.96 9.15 -0.48
CA ALA A 222 17.79 8.29 0.37
C ALA A 222 19.03 7.75 -0.37
N GLN A 223 18.91 7.46 -1.66
CA GLN A 223 20.02 6.99 -2.51
C GLN A 223 21.04 8.09 -2.83
N LYS A 224 20.63 9.37 -2.80
CA LYS A 224 21.47 10.50 -3.18
C LYS A 224 22.16 11.17 -2.00
N LEU A 225 21.62 11.00 -0.80
CA LEU A 225 22.06 11.72 0.39
C LEU A 225 22.69 10.79 1.43
N ASN A 226 23.77 11.27 2.06
CA ASN A 226 24.37 10.59 3.20
C ASN A 226 23.58 10.83 4.50
N ASP A 227 23.93 10.14 5.58
CA ASP A 227 23.19 10.18 6.85
C ASP A 227 23.07 11.58 7.46
N THR A 228 24.05 12.45 7.27
CA THR A 228 24.02 13.83 7.78
C THR A 228 23.04 14.67 6.97
N GLU A 229 23.14 14.58 5.64
CA GLU A 229 22.25 15.29 4.71
C GLU A 229 20.79 14.84 4.86
N ARG A 230 20.54 13.55 5.08
CA ARG A 230 19.19 13.04 5.36
C ARG A 230 18.60 13.62 6.64
N LYS A 231 19.40 13.82 7.69
CA LYS A 231 18.94 14.47 8.92
C LYS A 231 18.57 15.94 8.69
N GLU A 232 19.30 16.65 7.83
CA GLU A 232 18.93 18.01 7.43
C GLU A 232 17.58 18.04 6.70
N VAL A 233 17.35 17.08 5.80
CA VAL A 233 16.05 16.94 5.12
C VAL A 233 14.93 16.63 6.10
N VAL A 234 15.13 15.75 7.08
CA VAL A 234 14.13 15.46 8.12
C VAL A 234 13.81 16.70 8.94
N ALA A 235 14.83 17.42 9.42
CA ALA A 235 14.64 18.63 10.21
C ALA A 235 13.85 19.70 9.43
N TRP A 236 14.18 19.88 8.15
CA TRP A 236 13.41 20.76 7.27
C TRP A 236 11.95 20.27 7.09
N ALA A 237 11.77 18.97 6.85
CA ALA A 237 10.46 18.38 6.62
C ALA A 237 9.51 18.55 7.82
N GLU A 238 10.02 18.40 9.04
CA GLU A 238 9.27 18.61 10.28
C GLU A 238 8.80 20.07 10.42
N VAL A 239 9.69 21.04 10.18
CA VAL A 239 9.34 22.47 10.21
C VAL A 239 8.34 22.82 9.10
N GLN A 240 8.52 22.26 7.91
CA GLN A 240 7.60 22.44 6.79
C GLN A 240 6.21 21.83 7.09
N ALA A 241 6.16 20.66 7.72
CA ALA A 241 4.91 20.02 8.11
C ALA A 241 4.14 20.86 9.13
N GLU A 242 4.83 21.40 10.13
CA GLU A 242 4.23 22.32 11.12
C GLU A 242 3.67 23.58 10.44
N ALA A 243 4.39 24.15 9.47
CA ALA A 243 3.95 25.33 8.73
C ALA A 243 2.70 25.08 7.85
N ILE A 244 2.54 23.88 7.28
CA ILE A 244 1.39 23.55 6.41
C ILE A 244 0.09 23.37 7.21
N SER A 245 0.17 23.08 8.51
CA SER A 245 -0.96 22.89 9.46
C SER A 245 -1.93 21.74 9.16
N VAL A 246 -1.87 21.12 7.98
CA VAL A 246 -2.67 19.92 7.61
C VAL A 246 -1.93 18.62 7.94
N THR A 247 -0.63 18.71 8.19
CA THR A 247 0.29 17.61 8.47
C THR A 247 0.85 17.77 9.88
N ALA A 248 1.01 16.68 10.61
CA ALA A 248 1.62 16.72 11.94
C ALA A 248 3.05 16.18 11.85
N PRO A 249 4.08 16.87 12.37
CA PRO A 249 5.47 16.42 12.23
C PRO A 249 5.70 14.97 12.69
N GLU A 250 4.94 14.50 13.68
CA GLU A 250 5.05 13.15 14.23
C GLU A 250 4.61 12.05 13.25
N TYR A 251 3.85 12.38 12.21
CA TYR A 251 3.41 11.43 11.18
C TYR A 251 4.46 11.23 10.09
N LEU A 252 5.44 12.13 9.93
CA LEU A 252 6.58 11.90 9.03
C LEU A 252 7.45 10.73 9.48
N ARG A 253 7.43 10.41 10.78
CA ARG A 253 8.26 9.38 11.42
C ARG A 253 9.77 9.60 11.25
N GLY A 254 10.20 10.85 11.22
CA GLY A 254 11.61 11.20 11.10
C GLY A 254 12.27 10.58 9.88
N ASP A 255 13.41 9.92 10.07
CA ASP A 255 14.18 9.27 8.99
C ASP A 255 13.71 7.85 8.64
N LYS A 256 12.67 7.32 9.32
CA LYS A 256 12.21 5.93 9.15
C LYS A 256 11.90 5.57 7.70
N TYR A 257 11.30 6.49 6.94
CA TYR A 257 10.88 6.27 5.56
C TYR A 257 11.81 6.89 4.51
N LEU A 258 12.83 7.65 4.94
CA LEU A 258 13.92 8.12 4.07
C LEU A 258 14.99 7.03 3.95
N ARG A 259 14.61 5.89 3.37
CA ARG A 259 15.44 4.69 3.21
C ARG A 259 15.32 4.16 1.78
N VAL A 260 16.28 3.33 1.39
CA VAL A 260 16.31 2.72 0.04
C VAL A 260 15.27 1.61 -0.07
N GLU A 261 15.11 0.82 0.99
CA GLU A 261 14.13 -0.24 1.03
C GLU A 261 12.71 0.31 1.26
N PRO A 262 11.68 -0.26 0.62
CA PRO A 262 10.31 0.15 0.85
C PRO A 262 9.84 -0.16 2.28
N PRO A 263 8.78 0.50 2.76
CA PRO A 263 8.16 0.17 4.04
C PRO A 263 7.79 -1.32 4.15
N CYS A 264 7.92 -1.87 5.35
CA CYS A 264 7.64 -3.28 5.68
C CYS A 264 8.56 -4.32 4.98
N SER A 265 9.69 -3.90 4.42
CA SER A 265 10.69 -4.78 3.80
C SER A 265 11.36 -5.76 4.78
N ASP A 266 11.44 -5.41 6.05
CA ASP A 266 12.01 -6.19 7.14
C ASP A 266 10.97 -7.06 7.87
N ALA A 267 9.69 -6.89 7.56
CA ALA A 267 8.63 -7.64 8.23
C ALA A 267 8.69 -9.13 7.86
N PRO A 268 8.52 -10.04 8.84
CA PRO A 268 8.47 -11.47 8.59
C PRO A 268 7.20 -11.82 7.80
N SER A 269 7.35 -12.78 6.89
CA SER A 269 6.28 -13.26 6.02
C SER A 269 5.46 -14.33 6.72
N VAL A 270 4.17 -14.46 6.38
CA VAL A 270 3.38 -15.63 6.78
C VAL A 270 4.00 -16.94 6.30
N LEU A 271 4.73 -16.90 5.18
CA LEU A 271 5.40 -18.06 4.60
C LEU A 271 6.61 -18.53 5.43
N ASP A 272 7.08 -17.73 6.39
CA ASP A 272 8.16 -18.10 7.31
C ASP A 272 7.67 -19.00 8.45
N PHE A 273 6.34 -19.09 8.64
CA PHE A 273 5.71 -19.82 9.76
C PHE A 273 4.84 -20.99 9.32
N VAL A 274 4.77 -21.29 8.01
CA VAL A 274 4.02 -22.46 7.52
C VAL A 274 4.73 -23.72 8.02
N PRO A 275 4.06 -24.57 8.83
CA PRO A 275 4.60 -25.87 9.19
C PRO A 275 4.83 -26.63 7.89
N SER A 276 6.04 -27.14 7.67
CA SER A 276 6.28 -28.09 6.59
C SER A 276 5.27 -29.24 6.72
N ASP A 277 4.38 -29.40 5.74
CA ASP A 277 3.41 -30.51 5.70
C ASP A 277 4.09 -31.89 5.70
N GLU A 278 5.42 -31.97 5.61
CA GLU A 278 6.21 -33.18 5.92
C GLU A 278 6.02 -33.71 7.35
N ALA A 279 5.45 -32.93 8.27
CA ALA A 279 5.16 -33.39 9.65
C ALA A 279 3.78 -34.08 9.80
N ARG A 280 2.92 -34.10 8.77
CA ARG A 280 1.56 -34.69 8.84
C ARG A 280 1.41 -36.02 8.10
N GLU A 281 2.44 -36.51 7.41
CA GLU A 281 2.45 -37.85 6.79
C GLU A 281 3.08 -38.94 7.68
N ALA A 282 3.29 -38.68 8.97
CA ALA A 282 3.91 -39.62 9.92
C ALA A 282 3.05 -39.97 11.15
N GLU A 283 1.71 -39.98 11.00
CA GLU A 283 0.80 -40.70 11.91
C GLU A 283 -0.18 -41.60 11.15
#